data_AF-A0A2W4TRP7-F1
#
_entry.id   AF-A0A2W4TRP7-F1
#
_cell.length_a   1.000
_cell.length_b   1.000
_cell.length_c   1.000
_cell.angle_alpha   90.00
_cell.angle_beta   90.00
_cell.angle_gamma   90.00
#
_symmetry.space_group_name_H-M   'P 1'
#
loop_
_entity.id
_entity.type
_entity.pdbx_description
1 polymer ?
#
loop_
_entity_poly.entity_id
_entity_poly.type
_entity_poly.pdbx_seq_one_letter_code
_entity_poly.pdbx_strand_id
1 'polypeptide(L)' 'TKDVPAQSLVVGVPGKCLRSLSEAEAADLIEHAKKYQQLALVHAGKGTNLGFI' A
#
# COMPACT_ATOMS: atom_id res chain seq x y z
N THR A 1 -16.91 -12.34 -7.79
CA THR A 1 -16.18 -11.09 -7.50
C THR A 1 -16.16 -10.26 -8.77
N LYS A 2 -16.30 -8.92 -8.71
CA LYS A 2 -16.11 -8.09 -9.91
C LYS A 2 -14.59 -7.89 -10.10
N ASP A 3 -14.11 -8.02 -11.33
CA ASP A 3 -12.69 -7.76 -11.62
C ASP A 3 -12.34 -6.31 -11.32
N VAL A 4 -11.23 -6.10 -10.63
CA VAL A 4 -10.67 -4.78 -10.37
C VAL A 4 -9.53 -4.56 -11.37
N PRO A 5 -9.61 -3.54 -12.25
CA PRO A 5 -8.52 -3.24 -13.18
C PRO A 5 -7.21 -3.00 -12.44
N ALA A 6 -6.11 -3.48 -13.02
CA ALA A 6 -4.78 -3.21 -12.48
C ALA A 6 -4.54 -1.71 -12.33
N GLN A 7 -3.83 -1.33 -11.26
CA GLN A 7 -3.48 0.06 -10.97
C GLN A 7 -4.68 1.01 -10.93
N SER A 8 -5.83 0.57 -10.41
CA SER A 8 -7.01 1.44 -10.25
C SER A 8 -7.29 1.77 -8.80
N LEU A 9 -7.67 3.03 -8.54
CA LEU A 9 -8.24 3.46 -7.28
C LEU A 9 -9.76 3.22 -7.31
N VAL A 10 -10.24 2.30 -6.48
CA VAL A 10 -11.66 1.93 -6.39
C VAL A 10 -12.22 2.38 -5.05
N VAL A 11 -13.37 3.06 -5.05
CA VAL A 11 -14.00 3.60 -3.84
C VAL A 11 -15.53 3.51 -3.87
N GLY A 12 -16.17 3.68 -2.71
CA GLY A 12 -17.64 3.75 -2.56
C GLY A 12 -18.34 2.40 -2.40
N VAL A 13 -19.67 2.45 -2.21
CA VAL A 13 -20.55 1.28 -2.10
C VAL A 13 -21.74 1.46 -3.05
N PRO A 14 -21.90 0.64 -4.11
CA PRO A 14 -20.93 -0.35 -4.59
C PRO A 14 -19.65 0.30 -5.14
N GLY A 15 -18.53 -0.41 -5.07
CA GLY A 15 -17.22 0.11 -5.51
C GLY A 15 -17.19 0.49 -6.98
N LYS A 16 -16.63 1.67 -7.28
CA LYS A 16 -16.44 2.20 -8.65
C LYS A 16 -14.98 2.61 -8.84
N CYS A 17 -14.43 2.36 -10.02
CA CYS A 17 -13.12 2.88 -10.42
C CYS A 17 -13.20 4.40 -10.53
N LEU A 18 -12.44 5.10 -9.69
CA LEU A 18 -12.39 6.56 -9.68
C LEU A 18 -11.35 7.07 -10.67
N ARG A 19 -10.17 6.46 -10.69
CA ARG A 19 -9.04 6.80 -11.57
C ARG A 19 -8.01 5.68 -11.63
N SER A 20 -7.10 5.78 -12.59
CA SER A 20 -5.87 4.99 -12.59
C SER A 20 -4.81 5.62 -11.68
N LEU A 21 -3.90 4.80 -11.17
CA LEU A 21 -2.68 5.21 -10.49
C LEU A 21 -1.59 5.46 -11.53
N SER A 22 -0.76 6.46 -11.29
CA SER A 22 0.52 6.59 -12.00
C SER A 22 1.50 5.50 -11.57
N GLU A 23 2.53 5.25 -12.38
CA GLU A 23 3.60 4.31 -12.03
C GLU A 23 4.30 4.70 -10.72
N ALA A 24 4.50 6.00 -10.49
CA ALA A 24 5.10 6.52 -9.25
C ALA A 24 4.22 6.22 -8.03
N GLU A 25 2.90 6.50 -8.11
CA GLU A 25 1.96 6.16 -7.02
C GLU A 25 1.94 4.64 -6.76
N ALA A 26 1.99 3.81 -7.81
CA ALA A 26 2.03 2.36 -7.65
C ALA A 26 3.35 1.87 -7.00
N ALA A 27 4.48 2.48 -7.35
CA ALA A 27 5.78 2.18 -6.73
C ALA A 27 5.81 2.59 -5.26
N ASP A 28 5.24 3.74 -4.90
CA ASP A 28 5.17 4.22 -3.53
C ASP A 28 4.38 3.28 -2.60
N LEU A 29 3.40 2.54 -3.12
CA LEU A 29 2.69 1.49 -2.36
C LEU A 29 3.65 0.38 -1.89
N ILE A 30 4.63 0.01 -2.73
CA ILE A 30 5.63 -1.00 -2.38
C ILE A 30 6.57 -0.47 -1.30
N GLU A 31 7.00 0.79 -1.41
CA GLU A 31 7.83 1.43 -0.38
C GLU A 31 7.08 1.55 0.96
N HIS A 32 5.79 1.89 0.94
CA HIS A 32 4.95 1.84 2.13
C HIS A 32 4.87 0.43 2.74
N ALA A 33 4.73 -0.61 1.93
CA ALA A 33 4.71 -1.99 2.42
C ALA A 33 6.03 -2.38 3.12
N LYS A 34 7.19 -1.97 2.57
CA LYS A 34 8.51 -2.18 3.20
C LYS A 34 8.62 -1.47 4.55
N LYS A 35 8.10 -0.24 4.67
CA LYS A 35 8.07 0.49 5.95
C LYS A 35 7.22 -0.22 7.00
N TYR A 36 6.05 -0.73 6.61
CA TYR A 36 5.21 -1.52 7.52
C TYR A 36 5.83 -2.86 7.92
N GLN A 37 6.51 -3.54 7.00
CA GLN A 37 7.29 -4.74 7.34
C GLN A 37 8.34 -4.42 8.41
N GLN A 38 9.07 -3.32 8.23
CA GLN A 38 10.10 -2.87 9.15
C GLN A 38 9.52 -2.57 10.54
N LEU A 39 8.38 -1.88 10.60
CA LEU A 39 7.67 -1.62 11.85
C LEU A 39 7.25 -2.94 12.55
N ALA A 40 6.76 -3.92 11.78
CA ALA A 40 6.42 -5.24 12.33
C ALA A 40 7.65 -5.97 12.92
N LEU A 41 8.84 -5.82 12.32
CA LEU A 41 10.08 -6.36 12.87
C LEU A 41 10.47 -5.70 14.19
N VAL A 42 10.26 -4.39 14.33
CA VAL A 42 10.47 -3.70 15.62
C VAL A 42 9.54 -4.26 16.69
N HIS A 43 8.25 -4.41 16.38
CA HIS A 43 7.28 -5.00 17.32
C HIS A 43 7.60 -6.46 17.67
N ALA A 44 8.24 -7.20 16.77
CA ALA A 44 8.72 -8.55 17.03
C ALA A 44 10.05 -8.59 17.84
N GLY A 45 10.60 -7.45 18.23
CA GLY A 45 11.89 -7.35 18.92
C GLY A 45 13.09 -7.65 18.02
N LYS A 46 12.93 -7.60 16.69
CA LYS A 46 13.95 -7.94 15.68
C LYS A 46 14.59 -6.72 15.03
N GLY A 47 14.36 -5.51 15.55
CA GLY A 47 14.93 -4.28 15.03
C GLY A 47 14.54 -3.06 15.86
N THR A 48 15.13 -1.91 15.54
CA THR A 48 14.87 -0.62 16.22
C THR A 48 14.46 0.50 15.26
N ASN A 49 14.68 0.34 13.96
CA ASN A 49 14.26 1.30 12.95
C ASN A 49 12.76 1.13 12.67
N LEU A 50 11.96 2.16 12.89
CA LEU A 50 10.49 2.14 12.72
C LEU A 50 10.04 2.17 11.26
N GLY A 51 10.89 2.55 10.31
CA GLY A 51 10.50 2.73 8.90
C GLY A 51 9.63 3.97 8.65
N PHE A 52 9.30 4.75 9.68
CA PHE A 52 8.56 6.00 9.61
C PHE A 52 9.33 7.07 10.41
N ILE A 53 9.37 8.30 9.90
CA ILE A 53 9.99 9.48 10.54
C ILE A 53 8.93 10.55 10.70
#